data_AF-A0A183BDW6-F1
#
_entry.id   AF-A0A183BDW6-F1
#
_cell.length_a   1.000
_cell.length_b   1.000
_cell.length_c   1.000
_cell.angle_alpha   90.00
_cell.angle_beta   90.00
_cell.angle_gamma   90.00
#
_symmetry.space_group_name_H-M   'P 1'
#
loop_
_entity.id
_entity.type
_entity.pdbx_description
1 polymer ?
#
loop_
_entity_poly.entity_id
_entity_poly.type
_entity_poly.pdbx_seq_one_letter_code
_entity_poly.pdbx_strand_id
1 'polypeptide(L)'
;MTAYHSVTNGMAERFHRQLKSALAAQTNPEWKESLHLVLLGCRSALKADLQSTPVKLTFGRTLRLPGEMVTPIPPTDFNYSDYAARLVHRMKQLHIHPPR
;
A
#
# COMPACT_ATOMS: atom_id res chain seq x y z
N MET A 1 -8.14 -32.99 -18.49
CA MET A 1 -7.84 -33.44 -17.12
C MET A 1 -6.33 -33.50 -16.97
N THR A 2 -5.68 -32.42 -16.54
CA THR A 2 -4.22 -32.38 -16.37
C THR A 2 -3.90 -32.15 -14.89
N ALA A 3 -4.07 -33.22 -14.11
CA ALA A 3 -3.34 -33.40 -12.87
C ALA A 3 -1.88 -33.70 -13.21
N TYR A 4 -0.92 -33.22 -12.43
CA TYR A 4 0.53 -33.42 -12.60
C TYR A 4 1.22 -32.56 -13.67
N HIS A 5 1.39 -31.28 -13.35
CA HIS A 5 2.56 -30.53 -13.80
C HIS A 5 3.31 -30.08 -12.54
N SER A 6 4.17 -30.96 -12.02
CA SER A 6 4.84 -30.84 -10.70
C SER A 6 5.62 -29.54 -10.52
N VAL A 7 6.21 -29.02 -11.60
CA VAL A 7 6.99 -27.78 -11.60
C VAL A 7 6.11 -26.54 -11.39
N THR A 8 4.97 -26.45 -12.09
CA THR A 8 3.99 -25.36 -11.96
C THR A 8 3.25 -25.42 -10.63
N ASN A 9 2.95 -26.63 -10.14
CA ASN A 9 2.31 -26.80 -8.84
C ASN A 9 3.23 -26.32 -7.71
N GLY A 10 4.52 -26.68 -7.75
CA GLY A 10 5.48 -26.27 -6.72
C GLY A 10 5.68 -24.76 -6.64
N MET A 11 5.62 -24.03 -7.77
CA MET A 11 5.70 -22.58 -7.78
C MET A 11 4.45 -21.91 -7.21
N ALA A 12 3.27 -22.42 -7.57
CA ALA A 12 2.00 -21.94 -7.03
C ALA A 12 1.87 -22.22 -5.53
N GLU A 13 2.30 -23.39 -5.07
CA GLU A 13 2.33 -23.77 -3.65
C GLU A 13 3.29 -22.89 -2.85
N ARG A 14 4.50 -22.64 -3.38
CA ARG A 14 5.47 -21.72 -2.75
C ARG A 14 4.90 -20.30 -2.63
N PHE A 15 4.28 -19.80 -3.70
CA PHE A 15 3.62 -18.49 -3.69
C PHE A 15 2.48 -18.45 -2.66
N HIS A 16 1.60 -19.45 -2.63
CA HIS A 16 0.53 -19.54 -1.64
C HIS A 16 1.06 -19.58 -0.21
N ARG A 17 2.16 -20.29 0.06
CA ARG A 17 2.77 -20.33 1.39
C ARG A 17 3.33 -18.97 1.80
N GLN A 18 4.01 -18.27 0.90
CA GLN A 18 4.50 -16.91 1.15
C GLN A 18 3.33 -15.93 1.39
N LEU A 19 2.27 -16.02 0.58
CA LEU A 19 1.08 -15.20 0.74
C LEU A 19 0.42 -15.41 2.11
N LYS A 20 0.25 -16.67 2.53
CA LYS A 20 -0.30 -17.00 3.86
C LYS A 20 0.58 -16.47 4.99
N SER A 21 1.90 -16.64 4.88
CA SER A 21 2.86 -16.14 5.87
C SER A 21 2.83 -14.61 5.98
N ALA A 22 2.81 -13.91 4.84
CA ALA A 22 2.73 -12.47 4.79
C ALA A 22 1.39 -11.98 5.36
N LEU A 23 0.29 -12.70 5.08
CA LEU A 23 -1.01 -12.37 5.64
C LEU A 23 -1.06 -12.54 7.17
N ALA A 24 -0.44 -13.61 7.68
CA ALA A 24 -0.36 -13.90 9.11
C ALA A 24 0.55 -12.94 9.89
N ALA A 25 1.53 -12.32 9.22
CA ALA A 25 2.41 -11.31 9.84
C ALA A 25 1.74 -9.94 10.06
N GLN A 26 0.53 -9.75 9.53
CA GLN A 26 -0.20 -8.49 9.65
C GLN A 26 -0.97 -8.47 10.98
N THR A 27 -0.93 -7.34 11.66
CA THR A 27 -1.64 -7.12 12.93
C THR A 27 -3.11 -6.74 12.73
N ASN A 28 -3.54 -6.46 11.49
CA ASN A 28 -4.89 -6.01 11.19
C ASN A 28 -5.87 -7.20 11.14
N PRO A 29 -6.97 -7.18 11.93
CA PRO A 29 -8.02 -8.20 11.86
C PRO A 29 -8.73 -8.26 10.50
N GLU A 30 -8.75 -7.15 9.75
CA GLU A 30 -9.34 -7.09 8.41
C GLU A 30 -8.32 -7.52 7.34
N TRP A 31 -8.19 -8.83 7.18
CA TRP A 31 -7.26 -9.43 6.21
C TRP A 31 -7.57 -9.05 4.75
N LYS A 32 -8.82 -8.69 4.42
CA LYS A 32 -9.27 -8.32 3.05
C LYS A 32 -8.70 -6.98 2.60
N GLU A 33 -8.66 -6.00 3.50
CA GLU A 33 -8.06 -4.69 3.22
C GLU A 33 -6.55 -4.83 3.04
N SER A 34 -5.95 -5.62 3.92
CA SER A 34 -4.50 -5.84 3.95
C SER A 34 -4.02 -6.78 2.80
N LEU A 35 -4.92 -7.60 2.24
CA LEU A 35 -4.67 -8.46 1.08
C LEU A 35 -4.13 -7.68 -0.12
N HIS A 36 -4.69 -6.51 -0.41
CA HIS A 36 -4.26 -5.68 -1.55
C HIS A 36 -2.82 -5.21 -1.36
N LEU A 37 -2.46 -4.84 -0.13
CA LEU A 37 -1.10 -4.42 0.23
C LEU A 37 -0.12 -5.59 0.19
N VAL A 38 -0.50 -6.76 0.70
CA VAL A 38 0.36 -7.96 0.65
C VAL A 38 0.58 -8.42 -0.78
N LEU A 39 -0.47 -8.45 -1.61
CA LEU A 39 -0.33 -8.80 -3.02
C LEU A 39 0.51 -7.78 -3.79
N LEU A 40 0.40 -6.49 -3.45
CA LEU A 40 1.27 -5.45 -3.98
C LEU A 40 2.72 -5.70 -3.58
N GLY A 41 2.97 -5.97 -2.30
CA GLY A 41 4.29 -6.34 -1.77
C GLY A 41 4.86 -7.56 -2.46
N CYS A 42 4.07 -8.61 -2.69
CA CYS A 42 4.52 -9.79 -3.44
C CYS A 42 4.87 -9.48 -4.91
N ARG A 43 4.21 -8.50 -5.54
CA ARG A 43 4.48 -8.09 -6.93
C ARG A 43 5.70 -7.17 -7.04
N SER A 44 5.97 -6.36 -6.03
CA SER A 44 7.10 -5.44 -5.97
C SER A 44 8.35 -6.05 -5.32
N ALA A 45 8.21 -7.11 -4.52
CA ALA A 45 9.33 -7.76 -3.86
C ALA A 45 10.29 -8.41 -4.86
N LEU A 46 11.58 -8.24 -4.61
CA LEU A 46 12.64 -8.90 -5.37
C LEU A 46 12.56 -10.40 -5.09
N LYS A 47 12.24 -11.17 -6.14
CA LYS A 47 12.28 -12.62 -6.06
C LYS A 47 13.70 -13.05 -6.43
N ALA A 48 14.51 -13.39 -5.42
CA ALA A 48 15.91 -13.77 -5.59
C ALA A 48 16.11 -14.92 -6.61
N ASP A 49 15.15 -15.84 -6.67
CA ASP A 49 15.07 -16.95 -7.63
C ASP A 49 15.02 -16.50 -9.10
N LEU A 50 14.44 -15.32 -9.38
CA LEU A 50 14.33 -14.74 -10.72
C LEU A 50 15.26 -13.54 -10.94
N GLN A 51 16.06 -13.15 -9.94
CA GLN A 51 16.85 -11.91 -9.90
C GLN A 51 16.09 -10.65 -10.35
N SER A 52 14.76 -10.66 -10.24
CA SER A 52 13.90 -9.62 -10.79
C SER A 52 12.57 -9.61 -10.03
N THR A 53 11.92 -8.45 -10.00
CA THR A 53 10.58 -8.33 -9.40
C THR A 53 9.53 -8.80 -10.42
N PRO A 54 8.45 -9.47 -9.99
CA PRO A 54 7.38 -9.87 -10.90
C PRO A 54 6.85 -8.71 -11.75
N VAL A 55 6.74 -7.52 -11.16
CA VAL A 55 6.32 -6.32 -11.89
C VAL A 55 7.31 -5.87 -12.96
N LYS A 56 8.62 -6.00 -12.72
CA LYS A 56 9.66 -5.71 -13.71
C LYS A 56 9.65 -6.74 -14.84
N LEU A 57 9.34 -8.00 -14.55
CA LEU A 57 9.22 -9.04 -15.57
C LEU A 57 7.97 -8.86 -16.44
N THR A 58 6.83 -8.46 -15.86
CA THR A 58 5.58 -8.30 -16.61
C THR A 58 5.52 -6.98 -17.37
N PHE A 59 6.05 -5.89 -16.81
CA PHE A 59 5.90 -4.54 -17.38
C PHE A 59 7.21 -3.90 -17.82
N GLY A 60 8.36 -4.58 -17.68
CA GLY A 60 9.68 -4.06 -18.03
C GLY A 60 10.20 -2.93 -17.12
N ARG A 61 9.41 -2.51 -16.12
CA ARG A 61 9.71 -1.37 -15.23
C ARG A 61 9.52 -1.74 -13.77
N THR A 62 10.30 -1.13 -12.89
CA THR A 62 10.08 -1.21 -11.45
C THR A 62 8.84 -0.40 -11.09
N LEU A 63 7.96 -0.99 -10.28
CA LEU A 63 6.78 -0.29 -9.77
C LEU A 63 7.23 0.71 -8.71
N ARG A 64 6.96 2.00 -8.90
CA ARG A 64 7.04 2.95 -7.79
C ARG A 64 5.87 2.70 -6.86
N LEU A 65 6.14 2.36 -5.62
CA LEU A 65 5.08 2.18 -4.63
C LEU A 65 4.50 3.55 -4.26
N PRO A 66 3.21 3.65 -3.87
CA PRO A 66 2.63 4.92 -3.42
C PRO A 66 3.45 5.60 -2.31
N GLY A 67 4.07 4.82 -1.42
CA GLY A 67 4.97 5.34 -0.38
C GLY A 67 6.30 5.91 -0.89
N GLU A 68 6.72 5.59 -2.13
CA GLU A 68 7.86 6.22 -2.81
C GLU A 68 7.44 7.44 -3.65
N MET A 69 6.15 7.54 -3.98
CA MET A 69 5.57 8.70 -4.69
C MET A 69 5.22 9.82 -3.72
N VAL A 70 4.82 9.47 -2.50
CA VAL A 70 4.63 10.41 -1.41
C VAL A 70 6.00 10.70 -0.82
N THR A 71 6.57 11.86 -1.12
CA THR A 71 7.71 12.39 -0.37
C THR A 71 7.37 12.30 1.11
N PRO A 72 8.19 11.64 1.95
CA PRO A 72 7.95 11.61 3.37
C PRO A 72 7.90 13.06 3.84
N ILE A 73 6.69 13.49 4.24
CA ILE A 73 6.53 14.78 4.88
C ILE A 73 7.38 14.63 6.14
N PRO A 74 8.43 15.46 6.33
CA PRO A 74 9.18 15.42 7.57
C PRO A 74 8.18 15.52 8.72
N PRO A 75 8.43 14.92 9.90
CA PRO A 75 7.56 15.10 11.05
C PRO A 75 7.52 16.60 11.35
N THR A 76 6.58 17.29 10.71
CA THR A 76 6.35 18.70 10.92
C THR A 76 5.85 18.76 12.34
N ASP A 77 6.44 19.67 13.11
CA ASP A 77 5.94 20.17 14.38
C ASP A 77 4.62 20.94 14.12
N PHE A 78 3.68 20.24 13.50
CA PHE A 78 2.47 20.78 12.93
C PHE A 78 1.53 20.96 14.11
N ASN A 79 1.53 22.18 14.64
CA ASN A 79 0.74 22.50 15.80
C ASN A 79 -0.75 22.55 15.39
N TYR A 80 -1.46 21.45 15.64
CA TYR A 80 -2.89 21.33 15.39
C TYR A 80 -3.71 22.43 16.09
N SER A 81 -3.23 22.94 17.23
CA SER A 81 -3.91 24.02 17.95
C SER A 81 -3.79 25.37 17.24
N ASP A 82 -2.65 25.66 16.60
CA ASP A 82 -2.49 26.86 15.77
C ASP A 82 -3.37 26.78 14.52
N TYR A 83 -3.38 25.62 13.85
CA TYR A 83 -4.27 25.40 12.70
C TYR A 83 -5.74 25.56 13.07
N ALA A 84 -6.19 24.96 14.19
CA ALA A 84 -7.55 25.07 14.67
C ALA A 84 -7.89 26.53 15.05
N ALA A 85 -6.99 27.26 15.70
CA ALA A 85 -7.19 28.66 16.05
C ALA A 85 -7.35 29.54 14.80
N ARG A 86 -6.50 29.36 13.78
CA ARG A 86 -6.61 30.06 12.50
C ARG A 86 -7.91 29.71 11.75
N LEU A 87 -8.31 28.44 11.78
CA LEU A 87 -9.55 27.99 11.15
C LEU A 87 -10.78 28.62 11.80
N VAL A 88 -10.85 28.59 13.15
CA VAL A 88 -11.94 29.22 13.92
C VAL A 88 -11.97 30.72 13.68
N HIS A 89 -10.82 31.39 13.65
CA HIS A 89 -10.74 32.81 13.33
C HIS A 89 -11.31 33.09 11.93
N ARG A 90 -10.93 32.29 10.93
CA ARG A 90 -11.41 32.47 9.55
C ARG A 90 -12.91 32.20 9.42
N MET A 91 -13.42 31.19 10.11
CA MET A 91 -14.86 30.89 10.14
C MET A 91 -15.66 31.99 10.83
N LYS A 92 -15.12 32.64 11.86
CA LYS A 92 -15.75 33.80 12.51
C LYS A 92 -15.77 35.04 11.62
N GLN A 93 -14.76 35.23 10.76
CA GLN A 93 -14.71 36.33 9.79
C GLN A 93 -15.65 36.12 8.59
N LEU A 94 -16.08 34.89 8.34
CA LEU A 94 -17.09 34.58 7.33
C LEU A 94 -18.49 34.88 7.91
N HIS A 95 -18.82 36.17 8.02
CA HIS A 95 -20.20 36.58 8.24
C HIS A 95 -21.01 36.29 6.97
N ILE A 96 -21.78 35.21 6.99
CA ILE A 96 -22.77 34.88 5.96
C ILE A 96 -23.81 36.02 5.96
N HIS A 97 -23.70 36.93 4.98
CA HIS A 97 -24.78 37.88 4.71
C HIS A 97 -25.89 37.12 3.98
N PRO A 98 -27.12 37.07 4.53
CA PRO A 98 -28.23 36.47 3.81
C PRO A 98 -28.47 37.26 2.51
N PRO A 99 -28.66 36.58 1.36
CA PRO A 99 -28.99 37.25 0.12
C PRO A 99 -30.35 37.95 0.25
N ARG A 100 -30.41 39.18 -0.25
CA ARG A 100 -31.54 40.11 -0.17
C ARG A 100 -32.64 39.77 -1.17
#